data_AF-A0ABD3A673-F1
#
_entry.id   AF-A0ABD3A673-F1
#
_cell.length_a   1.000
_cell.length_b   1.000
_cell.length_c   1.000
_cell.angle_alpha   90.00
_cell.angle_beta   90.00
_cell.angle_gamma   90.00
#
_symmetry.space_group_name_H-M   'P 1'
#
loop_
_entity.id
_entity.type
_entity.pdbx_description
1 polymer ?
#
loop_
_entity_poly.entity_id
_entity_poly.type
_entity_poly.pdbx_seq_one_letter_code
_entity_poly.pdbx_strand_id
1 'polypeptide(L)'
;MSDRQKGLNLAYEEQFLSVDARYCCRHIYNNFKSSFPGLLLSNNLWIAAKSYNEKKFNEAIERIKHLNIEAWKFLCKIPKNTWARHAFNIEVKCDHVTNNFTESFNA
;
A
#
# COMPACT_ATOMS: atom_id res chain seq x y z
N MET A 1 -15.11 23.05 -22.01
CA MET A 1 -13.87 23.51 -21.36
C MET A 1 -14.27 24.31 -20.12
N SER A 2 -14.26 23.69 -18.96
CA SER A 2 -14.44 24.36 -17.66
C SER A 2 -13.55 23.68 -16.65
N ASP A 3 -12.57 24.46 -16.22
CA ASP A 3 -11.67 24.24 -15.10
C ASP A 3 -12.46 24.08 -13.80
N ARG A 4 -12.30 22.94 -13.14
CA ARG A 4 -12.50 22.80 -11.68
C ARG A 4 -11.45 21.85 -11.13
N GLN A 5 -10.25 22.39 -10.96
CA GLN A 5 -9.41 22.03 -9.83
C GLN A 5 -10.15 22.28 -8.51
N LYS A 6 -9.78 21.50 -7.49
CA LYS A 6 -10.24 21.49 -6.08
C LYS A 6 -11.36 20.49 -5.78
N GLY A 7 -10.94 19.34 -5.26
CA GLY A 7 -11.85 18.41 -4.58
C GLY A 7 -11.27 17.04 -4.24
N LEU A 8 -10.15 16.64 -4.85
CA LEU A 8 -9.60 15.28 -4.72
C LEU A 8 -8.80 15.01 -3.44
N ASN A 9 -8.91 15.81 -2.38
CA ASN A 9 -8.07 15.62 -1.18
C ASN A 9 -8.84 15.26 0.10
N LEU A 10 -10.17 15.36 0.13
CA LEU A 10 -10.97 15.08 1.34
C LEU A 10 -11.57 13.68 1.37
N ALA A 11 -11.94 13.11 0.22
CA ALA A 11 -12.57 11.77 0.17
C ALA A 11 -11.63 10.63 0.56
N TYR A 12 -10.30 10.84 0.47
CA TYR A 12 -9.33 9.82 0.83
C TYR A 12 -9.30 9.59 2.34
N GLU A 13 -9.35 10.64 3.17
CA GLU A 13 -9.22 10.53 4.62
C GLU A 13 -10.44 9.86 5.28
N GLU A 14 -11.64 10.00 4.70
CA GLU A 14 -12.85 9.32 5.19
C GLU A 14 -12.87 7.81 4.92
N GLN A 15 -12.12 7.32 3.91
CA GLN A 15 -12.04 5.88 3.62
C GLN A 15 -11.00 5.12 4.46
N PHE A 16 -10.15 5.82 5.21
CA PHE A 16 -9.08 5.22 6.01
C PHE A 16 -9.49 4.91 7.47
N LEU A 17 -10.71 5.25 7.89
CA LEU A 17 -11.06 5.35 9.32
C LEU A 17 -12.10 4.36 9.85
N SER A 18 -12.41 3.26 9.15
CA SER A 18 -13.27 2.26 9.77
C SER A 18 -12.82 0.85 9.46
N VAL A 19 -12.68 0.09 10.54
CA VAL A 19 -12.56 -1.35 10.63
C VAL A 19 -11.12 -1.83 10.73
N ASP A 20 -10.91 -2.62 11.78
CA ASP A 20 -9.82 -3.52 12.16
C ASP A 20 -9.42 -4.55 11.07
N ALA A 21 -9.61 -4.19 9.80
CA ALA A 21 -9.34 -5.02 8.66
C ALA A 21 -7.89 -4.81 8.26
N ARG A 22 -7.11 -5.90 8.25
CA ARG A 22 -5.87 -5.98 7.47
C ARG A 22 -6.17 -5.42 6.08
N TYR A 23 -5.65 -4.24 5.76
CA TYR A 23 -5.78 -3.67 4.44
C TYR A 23 -5.07 -4.60 3.48
N CYS A 24 -5.83 -5.52 2.86
CA CYS A 24 -5.30 -6.37 1.82
C CYS A 24 -4.57 -5.46 0.82
N CYS A 25 -3.31 -5.77 0.47
CA CYS A 25 -2.52 -4.88 -0.40
C CYS A 25 -3.22 -4.59 -1.73
N ARG A 26 -4.22 -5.41 -2.11
CA ARG A 26 -5.13 -5.16 -3.22
C ARG A 26 -5.94 -3.86 -3.07
N HIS A 27 -6.46 -3.55 -1.89
CA HIS A 27 -7.19 -2.30 -1.64
C HIS A 27 -6.27 -1.09 -1.71
N ILE A 28 -5.10 -1.17 -1.08
CA ILE A 28 -4.08 -0.12 -1.15
C ILE A 28 -3.65 0.06 -2.61
N TYR A 29 -3.43 -1.01 -3.35
CA TYR A 29 -3.09 -0.97 -4.77
C TYR A 29 -4.17 -0.30 -5.62
N ASN A 30 -5.45 -0.67 -5.42
CA ASN A 30 -6.55 -0.09 -6.20
C ASN A 30 -6.69 1.42 -5.94
N ASN A 31 -6.63 1.83 -4.67
CA ASN A 31 -6.68 3.25 -4.28
C ASN A 31 -5.43 3.99 -4.77
N PHE A 32 -4.26 3.38 -4.66
CA PHE A 32 -3.02 3.97 -5.13
C PHE A 32 -3.02 4.15 -6.66
N LYS A 33 -3.51 3.17 -7.41
CA LYS A 33 -3.56 3.23 -8.89
C LYS A 33 -4.55 4.28 -9.39
N SER A 34 -5.66 4.51 -8.68
CA SER A 34 -6.64 5.54 -9.07
C SER A 34 -6.09 6.95 -8.89
N SER A 35 -5.33 7.19 -7.82
CA SER A 35 -4.70 8.51 -7.54
C SER A 35 -3.38 8.71 -8.28
N PHE A 36 -2.60 7.64 -8.45
CA PHE A 36 -1.24 7.66 -8.99
C PHE A 36 -1.10 6.62 -10.12
N PRO A 37 -1.70 6.88 -11.30
CA PRO A 37 -1.59 5.97 -12.42
C PRO A 37 -0.13 5.88 -12.89
N GLY A 38 0.36 4.67 -13.11
CA GLY A 38 1.70 4.43 -13.60
C GLY A 38 2.18 3.01 -13.33
N LEU A 39 2.68 2.32 -14.36
CA LEU A 39 3.15 0.94 -14.26
C LEU A 39 4.33 0.82 -13.30
N LEU A 40 5.28 1.76 -13.35
CA LEU A 40 6.45 1.76 -12.48
C LEU A 40 6.09 1.99 -11.00
N LEU A 41 5.16 2.91 -10.73
CA LEU A 41 4.66 3.17 -9.36
C LEU A 41 3.94 1.93 -8.82
N SER A 42 3.04 1.36 -9.61
CA SER A 42 2.32 0.12 -9.33
C SER A 42 3.27 -1.05 -9.03
N ASN A 43 4.28 -1.27 -9.89
CA ASN A 43 5.25 -2.36 -9.72
C ASN A 43 6.09 -2.18 -8.45
N ASN A 44 6.58 -0.97 -8.17
CA ASN A 44 7.34 -0.73 -6.95
C ASN A 44 6.48 -0.88 -5.69
N LEU A 45 5.20 -0.50 -5.72
CA LEU A 45 4.27 -0.76 -4.62
C LEU A 45 4.14 -2.26 -4.34
N TRP A 46 3.99 -3.08 -5.39
CA TRP A 46 3.96 -4.54 -5.27
C TRP A 46 5.25 -5.14 -4.71
N ILE A 47 6.41 -4.64 -5.17
CA ILE A 47 7.71 -5.07 -4.67
C ILE A 47 7.84 -4.73 -3.17
N ALA A 48 7.44 -3.51 -2.77
CA ALA A 48 7.43 -3.11 -1.37
C ALA A 48 6.53 -4.04 -0.54
N ALA A 49 5.27 -4.21 -0.95
CA ALA A 49 4.30 -5.06 -0.23
C ALA A 49 4.78 -6.51 -0.04
N LYS A 50 5.40 -7.10 -1.06
CA LYS A 50 5.91 -8.49 -1.04
C LYS A 50 7.29 -8.66 -0.39
N SER A 51 8.00 -7.57 -0.10
CA SER A 51 9.35 -7.64 0.45
C SER A 51 9.36 -8.27 1.84
N TYR A 52 10.19 -9.30 2.00
CA TYR A 52 10.45 -9.97 3.27
C TYR A 52 11.46 -9.22 4.14
N ASN A 53 12.28 -8.36 3.51
CA ASN A 53 13.36 -7.65 4.14
C ASN A 53 13.03 -6.16 4.15
N GLU A 54 13.25 -5.50 5.29
CA GLU A 54 13.06 -4.05 5.40
C GLU A 54 13.93 -3.29 4.38
N LYS A 55 15.16 -3.75 4.12
CA LYS A 55 16.03 -3.16 3.10
C LYS A 55 15.36 -3.11 1.71
N LYS A 56 14.83 -4.24 1.23
CA LYS A 56 14.16 -4.33 -0.08
C LYS A 56 12.89 -3.50 -0.14
N PHE A 57 12.17 -3.44 0.99
CA PHE A 57 11.02 -2.55 1.13
C PHE A 57 11.45 -1.08 0.96
N ASN A 58 12.45 -0.64 1.71
CA ASN A 58 12.95 0.74 1.66
C ASN A 58 13.43 1.10 0.25
N GLU A 59 14.19 0.22 -0.43
CA GLU A 59 14.63 0.45 -1.81
C GLU A 59 13.45 0.68 -2.77
N ALA A 60 12.36 -0.08 -2.62
CA ALA A 60 11.16 0.09 -3.44
C ALA A 60 10.40 1.38 -3.10
N ILE A 61 10.28 1.73 -1.81
CA ILE A 61 9.69 2.99 -1.34
C ILE A 61 10.48 4.20 -1.84
N GLU A 62 11.81 4.12 -1.83
CA GLU A 62 12.68 5.18 -2.35
C GLU A 62 12.50 5.36 -3.86
N ARG A 63 12.40 4.27 -4.63
CA ARG A 63 12.07 4.36 -6.06
C ARG A 63 10.73 5.04 -6.29
N ILE A 64 9.71 4.74 -5.48
CA ILE A 64 8.41 5.44 -5.55
C ILE A 64 8.59 6.93 -5.27
N LYS A 65 9.38 7.31 -4.25
CA LYS A 65 9.68 8.71 -3.92
C LYS A 65 10.36 9.45 -5.07
N HIS A 66 11.32 8.82 -5.74
CA HIS A 66 12.00 9.39 -6.90
C HIS A 66 11.07 9.56 -8.10
N LEU A 67 10.12 8.64 -8.31
CA LEU A 67 9.15 8.70 -9.40
C LEU A 67 8.03 9.72 -9.12
N ASN A 68 7.51 9.75 -7.90
CA ASN A 68 6.44 10.65 -7.48
C ASN A 68 6.43 10.82 -5.95
N ILE A 69 6.78 12.02 -5.50
CA ILE A 69 6.85 12.34 -4.07
C ILE A 69 5.49 12.31 -3.36
N GLU A 70 4.39 12.64 -4.06
CA GLU A 70 3.05 12.61 -3.49
C GLU A 70 2.55 11.18 -3.32
N ALA A 71 2.90 10.29 -4.26
CA ALA A 71 2.63 8.85 -4.14
C ALA A 71 3.37 8.25 -2.94
N TRP A 72 4.62 8.67 -2.71
CA TRP A 72 5.38 8.28 -1.52
C TRP A 72 4.73 8.78 -0.23
N LYS A 73 4.35 10.06 -0.17
CA LYS A 73 3.65 10.64 1.00
C LYS A 73 2.36 9.89 1.32
N PHE A 74 1.60 9.51 0.30
CA PHE A 74 0.39 8.69 0.46
C PHE A 74 0.71 7.36 1.17
N LEU A 75 1.73 6.64 0.73
CA LEU A 75 2.11 5.36 1.35
C LEU A 75 2.65 5.54 2.77
N CYS A 76 3.31 6.66 3.07
CA CYS A 76 3.77 6.99 4.43
C CYS A 76 2.63 7.22 5.43
N LYS A 77 1.42 7.56 4.98
CA LYS A 77 0.25 7.67 5.86
C LYS A 77 -0.28 6.30 6.30
N ILE A 78 0.05 5.23 5.59
CA ILE A 78 -0.45 3.88 5.85
C ILE A 78 0.56 3.13 6.73
N PRO A 79 0.17 2.65 7.92
CA PRO A 79 1.09 1.92 8.81
C PRO A 79 1.67 0.69 8.11
N LYS A 80 3.00 0.56 8.08
CA LYS A 80 3.70 -0.51 7.32
C LYS A 80 3.25 -1.92 7.72
N ASN A 81 2.95 -2.14 9.00
CA ASN A 81 2.47 -3.40 9.55
C ASN A 81 1.09 -3.84 9.03
N THR A 82 0.37 -2.98 8.29
CA THR A 82 -0.92 -3.33 7.69
C THR A 82 -0.81 -3.89 6.28
N TRP A 83 0.33 -3.69 5.59
CA TRP A 83 0.46 -4.04 4.16
C TRP A 83 1.86 -4.47 3.69
N ALA A 84 2.90 -4.23 4.47
CA ALA A 84 4.25 -4.62 4.14
C ALA A 84 4.60 -5.92 4.86
N ARG A 85 4.88 -6.98 4.09
CA ARG A 85 5.12 -8.33 4.62
C ARG A 85 6.24 -8.39 5.66
N HIS A 86 7.32 -7.63 5.48
CA HIS A 86 8.43 -7.57 6.45
C HIS A 86 8.05 -6.98 7.81
N ALA A 87 6.97 -6.19 7.89
CA ALA A 87 6.56 -5.44 9.07
C ALA A 87 5.37 -6.08 9.81
N PHE A 88 4.90 -7.25 9.37
CA PHE A 88 3.81 -7.95 10.03
C PHE A 88 4.24 -8.44 11.42
N ASN A 89 3.36 -8.22 12.41
CA ASN A 89 3.65 -8.58 13.79
C ASN A 89 3.94 -10.10 13.89
N ILE A 90 5.08 -10.42 14.49
CA ILE A 90 5.52 -11.80 14.76
C ILE A 90 4.58 -12.45 15.78
N GLU A 91 3.94 -11.70 16.66
CA GLU A 91 3.05 -12.20 17.72
C GLU A 91 1.70 -12.72 17.19
N VAL A 92 1.27 -12.30 16.00
CA VAL A 92 0.08 -12.85 15.31
C VAL A 92 0.42 -14.19 14.60
N LYS A 93 1.69 -14.64 14.64
CA LYS A 93 2.12 -15.98 14.19
C LYS A 93 1.83 -17.06 15.24
N CYS A 94 0.68 -17.01 15.92
CA CYS A 94 0.20 -18.16 16.67
C CYS A 94 -0.34 -19.20 15.69
N ASP A 95 0.47 -20.25 15.49
CA ASP A 95 0.29 -21.62 14.96
C ASP A 95 -0.79 -22.00 13.91
N HIS A 96 -1.72 -21.15 13.47
CA HIS A 96 -2.83 -21.57 12.60
C HIS A 96 -3.13 -20.68 11.39
N VAL A 97 -2.35 -19.62 11.12
CA VAL A 97 -2.67 -18.68 10.02
C VAL A 97 -1.45 -18.29 9.18
N THR A 98 -0.54 -19.23 8.91
CA THR A 98 0.48 -19.07 7.85
C THR A 98 -0.04 -19.40 6.45
N ASN A 99 -1.34 -19.62 6.29
CA ASN A 99 -1.96 -19.81 5.00
C ASN A 99 -3.19 -18.91 4.83
N ASN A 100 -2.99 -17.63 4.50
CA ASN A 100 -3.89 -16.88 3.61
C ASN A 100 -3.30 -15.50 3.23
N PHE A 101 -2.04 -15.46 2.79
CA PHE A 101 -1.55 -14.29 2.03
C PHE A 101 -1.27 -14.65 0.57
N THR A 102 -1.37 -15.92 0.20
CA THR A 102 -1.19 -16.38 -1.18
C THR A 102 -2.54 -16.46 -1.89
N GLU A 103 -3.62 -16.81 -1.19
CA GLU A 103 -4.94 -17.01 -1.81
C GLU A 103 -5.64 -15.69 -2.15
N SER A 104 -5.41 -14.61 -1.40
CA SER A 104 -5.95 -13.27 -1.71
C SER A 104 -5.35 -12.60 -2.96
N PHE A 105 -4.36 -13.22 -3.62
CA PHE A 105 -3.71 -12.68 -4.82
C PHE A 105 -3.87 -13.55 -6.07
N ASN A 106 -4.56 -14.70 -5.99
CA ASN A 106 -4.78 -15.61 -7.12
C ASN A 106 -6.26 -15.79 -7.51
N ALA A 107 -7.18 -14.94 -7.03
CA ALA A 107 -8.58 -14.92 -7.49
C ALA A 107 -8.81 -13.86 -8.58
#